data_AF-A0A920TTA3-F1
#
_entry.id   AF-A0A920TTA3-F1
#
_cell.length_a   1.000
_cell.length_b   1.000
_cell.length_c   1.000
_cell.angle_alpha   90.00
_cell.angle_beta   90.00
_cell.angle_gamma   90.00
#
_symmetry.space_group_name_H-M   'P 1'
#
loop_
_entity.id
_entity.type
_entity.pdbx_description
1 polymer ?
#
loop_
_entity_poly.entity_id
_entity_poly.type
_entity_poly.pdbx_seq_one_letter_code
_entity_poly.pdbx_strand_id
1 'polypeptide(L)'
;MGRSPMRAAFWGVTSALVMACLGPATRPSLPELGEVMERAGRGAVQVAAACAAPGVVVGVASLTGIGLRMSELIVTISGGNLLAALMLTAIGSIILGMGLPTTAAYVVLAALGAPALVQLGVPLLAAHLFIFYFGCISNVTPPVSLAAFAAAGISGSPALKTAVSAALLAGAGFVVPFMFVYGPELLLIGNPVEIMLAFVTGLLGVIALASAGMGYARRPLRVWERAIALCAALLLVAAGLPTDIVGLLLLAFIFTSRR
;
A
#
# COMPACT_ATOMS: atom_id res chain seq x y z
N MET A 1 12.03 -17.84 0.74
CA MET A 1 12.47 -18.27 2.10
C MET A 1 11.50 -17.71 3.13
N GLY A 2 10.61 -18.54 3.69
CA GLY A 2 9.60 -18.13 4.66
C GLY A 2 10.17 -17.84 6.05
N ARG A 3 10.71 -16.64 6.26
CA ARG A 3 11.06 -16.13 7.59
C ARG A 3 9.94 -15.19 8.07
N SER A 4 9.58 -15.26 9.35
CA SER A 4 8.51 -14.41 9.89
C SER A 4 8.85 -12.92 9.73
N PRO A 5 7.84 -12.03 9.56
CA PRO A 5 8.06 -10.58 9.48
C PRO A 5 8.87 -10.04 10.67
N MET A 6 8.69 -10.62 11.85
CA MET A 6 9.42 -10.28 13.06
C MET A 6 10.93 -10.59 12.95
N ARG A 7 11.31 -11.69 12.29
CA ARG A 7 12.72 -11.98 11.99
C ARG A 7 13.29 -11.00 10.97
N ALA A 8 12.52 -10.60 9.95
CA ALA A 8 12.96 -9.59 8.99
C ALA A 8 13.22 -8.24 9.67
N ALA A 9 12.33 -7.81 10.56
CA ALA A 9 12.52 -6.60 11.37
C ALA A 9 13.78 -6.68 12.25
N PHE A 10 14.00 -7.82 12.94
CA PHE A 10 15.20 -8.05 13.72
C PHE A 10 16.47 -7.90 12.87
N TRP A 11 16.55 -8.58 11.72
CA TRP A 11 17.70 -8.47 10.81
C TRP A 11 17.85 -7.07 10.20
N GLY A 12 16.76 -6.33 10.02
CA GLY A 12 16.79 -4.93 9.58
C GLY A 12 17.42 -4.02 10.64
N VAL A 13 17.00 -4.14 11.90
CA VAL A 13 17.56 -3.36 13.00
C VAL A 13 19.03 -3.72 13.24
N THR A 14 19.38 -5.02 13.24
CA THR A 14 20.76 -5.44 13.45
C THR A 14 21.67 -5.02 12.30
N SER A 15 21.24 -5.14 11.05
CA SER A 15 22.04 -4.68 9.91
C SER A 15 22.22 -3.16 9.91
N ALA A 16 21.17 -2.38 10.25
CA ALA A 16 21.29 -0.93 10.41
C ALA A 16 22.30 -0.55 11.51
N LEU A 17 22.28 -1.24 12.65
CA LEU A 17 23.24 -1.02 13.74
C LEU A 17 24.67 -1.39 13.31
N VAL A 18 24.85 -2.52 12.64
CA VAL A 18 26.16 -2.95 12.11
C VAL A 18 26.68 -1.91 11.12
N MET A 19 25.86 -1.44 10.18
CA MET A 19 26.23 -0.41 9.22
C MET A 19 26.60 0.92 9.90
N ALA A 20 25.85 1.32 10.92
CA ALA A 20 26.17 2.51 11.70
C ALA A 20 27.54 2.39 12.39
N CYS A 21 27.85 1.22 12.97
CA CYS A 21 29.14 0.95 13.63
C CYS A 21 30.34 0.88 12.66
N LEU A 22 30.12 0.46 11.41
CA LEU A 22 31.16 0.37 10.38
C LEU A 22 31.52 1.73 9.77
N GLY A 23 30.57 2.68 9.75
CA GLY A 23 30.80 4.02 9.22
C GLY A 23 31.49 4.95 10.24
N PRO A 24 32.69 5.52 9.94
CA PRO A 24 33.39 6.42 10.87
C PRO A 24 32.57 7.67 11.25
N ALA A 25 31.72 8.14 10.33
CA ALA A 25 30.87 9.31 10.53
C ALA A 25 29.54 9.00 11.25
N THR A 26 29.14 7.73 11.34
CA THR A 26 27.84 7.30 11.90
C THR A 26 27.98 6.43 13.14
N ARG A 27 29.21 6.15 13.57
CA ARG A 27 29.51 5.23 14.66
C ARG A 27 29.01 5.81 15.98
N PRO A 28 28.04 5.16 16.66
CA PRO A 28 27.52 5.66 17.91
C PRO A 28 28.55 5.48 19.02
N SER A 29 28.68 6.51 19.86
CA SER A 29 29.36 6.45 21.15
C SER A 29 28.51 5.66 22.17
N LEU A 30 29.12 5.21 23.28
CA LEU A 30 28.39 4.49 24.34
C LEU A 30 27.17 5.28 24.89
N PRO A 31 27.27 6.61 25.13
CA PRO A 31 26.12 7.40 25.56
C PRO A 31 25.00 7.45 24.52
N GLU A 32 25.34 7.64 23.23
CA GLU A 32 24.36 7.67 22.14
C GLU A 32 23.64 6.33 21.97
N LEU A 33 24.34 5.21 22.18
CA LEU A 33 23.72 3.88 22.24
C LEU A 33 22.67 3.80 23.36
N GLY A 34 22.96 4.37 24.53
CA GLY A 34 22.00 4.51 25.63
C GLY A 34 20.76 5.32 25.22
N GLU A 35 20.96 6.48 24.58
CA GLU A 35 19.85 7.32 24.09
C GLU A 35 19.00 6.62 23.03
N VAL A 36 19.62 5.88 22.10
CA VAL A 36 18.92 5.10 21.08
C VAL A 36 18.04 4.03 21.72
N MET A 37 18.56 3.32 22.73
CA MET A 37 17.78 2.32 23.47
C MET A 37 16.62 2.96 24.25
N GLU A 38 16.84 4.11 24.89
CA GLU A 38 15.78 4.83 25.60
C GLU A 38 14.67 5.29 24.62
N ARG A 39 15.04 5.90 23.50
CA ARG A 39 14.10 6.34 22.45
C ARG A 39 13.35 5.16 21.85
N ALA A 40 14.02 4.04 21.60
CA ALA A 40 13.40 2.81 21.12
C ALA A 40 12.38 2.27 22.14
N GLY A 41 12.73 2.26 23.44
CA GLY A 41 11.83 1.86 24.52
C GLY A 41 10.58 2.74 24.62
N ARG A 42 10.75 4.07 24.61
CA ARG A 42 9.63 5.03 24.59
C ARG A 42 8.72 4.84 23.37
N GLY A 43 9.32 4.67 22.19
CA GLY A 43 8.58 4.39 20.96
C GLY A 43 7.80 3.07 21.01
N ALA A 44 8.40 2.01 21.57
CA ALA A 44 7.74 0.72 21.74
C ALA A 44 6.52 0.81 22.67
N VAL A 45 6.63 1.54 23.78
CA VAL A 45 5.50 1.78 24.70
C VAL A 45 4.37 2.54 24.01
N GLN A 46 4.69 3.56 23.21
CA GLN A 46 3.70 4.33 22.45
C GLN A 46 2.95 3.45 21.44
N VAL A 47 3.66 2.60 20.70
CA VAL A 47 3.04 1.64 19.76
C VAL A 47 2.20 0.61 20.51
N ALA A 48 2.70 0.07 21.63
CA ALA A 48 1.94 -0.89 22.45
C ALA A 48 0.63 -0.30 22.97
N ALA A 49 0.67 0.94 23.48
CA ALA A 49 -0.52 1.65 23.94
C ALA A 49 -1.50 1.91 22.78
N ALA A 50 -1.01 2.32 21.61
CA ALA A 50 -1.84 2.55 20.42
C ALA A 50 -2.50 1.26 19.90
N CYS A 51 -1.82 0.12 20.02
CA CYS A 51 -2.34 -1.19 19.60
C CYS A 51 -3.29 -1.84 20.62
N ALA A 52 -3.28 -1.41 21.88
CA ALA A 52 -4.12 -1.99 22.94
C ALA A 52 -5.62 -1.80 22.67
N ALA A 53 -6.04 -0.58 22.28
CA ALA A 53 -7.45 -0.29 22.00
C ALA A 53 -8.01 -1.06 20.78
N PRO A 54 -7.32 -1.12 19.62
CA PRO A 54 -7.68 -2.01 18.52
C PRO A 54 -7.75 -3.49 18.93
N GLY A 55 -6.87 -3.93 19.83
CA GLY A 55 -6.89 -5.29 20.37
C GLY A 55 -8.21 -5.63 21.07
N VAL A 56 -8.78 -4.68 21.83
CA VAL A 56 -10.11 -4.84 22.44
C VAL A 56 -11.19 -4.96 21.36
N VAL A 57 -11.14 -4.12 20.33
CA VAL A 57 -12.08 -4.17 19.19
C VAL A 57 -12.02 -5.52 18.49
N VAL A 58 -10.81 -6.03 18.20
CA VAL A 58 -10.62 -7.34 17.58
C VAL A 58 -11.07 -8.47 18.50
N GLY A 59 -10.83 -8.37 19.81
CA GLY A 59 -11.32 -9.31 20.81
C GLY A 59 -12.84 -9.39 20.83
N VAL A 60 -13.52 -8.24 20.88
CA VAL A 60 -15.00 -8.17 20.81
C VAL A 60 -15.50 -8.68 19.46
N ALA A 61 -14.88 -8.28 18.34
CA ALA A 61 -15.27 -8.73 17.01
C ALA A 61 -15.13 -10.25 16.83
N SER A 62 -14.11 -10.84 17.46
CA SER A 62 -13.87 -12.29 17.46
C SER A 62 -14.89 -13.02 18.32
N LEU A 63 -15.18 -12.53 19.54
CA LEU A 63 -16.13 -13.15 20.47
C LEU A 63 -17.59 -13.05 19.99
N THR A 64 -17.94 -11.93 19.34
CA THR A 64 -19.30 -11.70 18.80
C THR A 64 -19.51 -12.32 17.42
N GLY A 65 -18.43 -12.73 16.74
CA GLY A 65 -18.49 -13.21 15.36
C GLY A 65 -18.78 -12.12 14.31
N ILE A 66 -18.77 -10.84 14.69
CA ILE A 66 -19.01 -9.72 13.76
C ILE A 66 -18.02 -9.73 12.60
N GLY A 67 -16.75 -10.09 12.82
CA GLY A 67 -15.76 -10.15 11.73
C GLY A 67 -16.13 -11.14 10.63
N LEU A 68 -16.63 -12.33 11.02
CA LEU A 68 -17.14 -13.33 10.07
C LEU A 68 -18.39 -12.83 9.35
N ARG A 69 -19.34 -12.22 10.08
CA ARG A 69 -20.56 -11.65 9.47
C ARG A 69 -20.25 -10.53 8.48
N MET A 70 -19.31 -9.64 8.79
CA MET A 70 -18.88 -8.60 7.87
C MET A 70 -18.20 -9.19 6.64
N SER A 71 -17.39 -10.24 6.81
CA SER A 71 -16.80 -10.96 5.69
C SER A 71 -17.85 -11.64 4.81
N GLU A 72 -18.85 -12.30 5.40
CA GLU A 72 -19.99 -12.90 4.69
C GLU A 72 -20.80 -11.84 3.93
N LEU A 73 -21.01 -10.66 4.52
CA LEU A 73 -21.71 -9.54 3.86
C LEU A 73 -20.93 -9.05 2.63
N ILE A 74 -19.61 -8.91 2.72
CA ILE A 74 -18.77 -8.54 1.57
C ILE A 74 -18.93 -9.59 0.45
N VAL A 75 -18.81 -10.87 0.78
CA VAL A 75 -18.94 -11.95 -0.20
C VAL A 75 -20.35 -11.98 -0.82
N THR A 76 -21.39 -11.84 0.00
CA THR A 76 -22.79 -11.86 -0.44
C THR A 76 -23.11 -10.67 -1.36
N ILE A 77 -22.73 -9.45 -0.96
CA ILE A 77 -22.95 -8.24 -1.76
C ILE A 77 -22.13 -8.29 -3.05
N SER A 78 -20.92 -8.86 -2.99
CA SER A 78 -20.09 -9.05 -4.19
C SER A 78 -20.61 -10.12 -5.15
N GLY A 79 -21.57 -10.97 -4.71
CA GLY A 79 -22.05 -12.11 -5.49
C GLY A 79 -20.95 -13.14 -5.80
N GLY A 80 -19.91 -13.22 -4.97
CA GLY A 80 -18.72 -14.05 -5.23
C GLY A 80 -17.73 -13.46 -6.24
N ASN A 81 -17.97 -12.26 -6.78
CA ASN A 81 -17.04 -11.60 -7.69
C ASN A 81 -15.87 -10.98 -6.92
N LEU A 82 -14.64 -11.46 -7.20
CA LEU A 82 -13.43 -10.99 -6.53
C LEU A 82 -13.21 -9.48 -6.68
N LEU A 83 -13.39 -8.92 -7.88
CA LEU A 83 -13.18 -7.48 -8.10
C LEU A 83 -14.17 -6.64 -7.28
N ALA A 84 -15.45 -7.05 -7.25
CA ALA A 84 -16.45 -6.38 -6.44
C ALA A 84 -16.12 -6.47 -4.93
N ALA A 85 -15.67 -7.63 -4.46
CA ALA A 85 -15.24 -7.81 -3.07
C ALA A 85 -14.02 -6.95 -2.72
N LEU A 86 -13.03 -6.84 -3.62
CA LEU A 86 -11.87 -5.96 -3.44
C LEU A 86 -12.28 -4.49 -3.39
N MET A 87 -13.20 -4.04 -4.25
CA MET A 87 -13.72 -2.68 -4.23
C MET A 87 -14.47 -2.37 -2.93
N LEU A 88 -15.36 -3.27 -2.49
CA LEU A 88 -16.07 -3.13 -1.21
C LEU A 88 -15.09 -3.08 -0.03
N THR A 89 -14.09 -3.96 -0.04
CA THR A 89 -13.06 -4.02 1.01
C THR A 89 -12.18 -2.77 1.00
N ALA A 90 -11.84 -2.24 -0.17
CA ALA A 90 -11.07 -0.99 -0.32
C ALA A 90 -11.85 0.21 0.22
N ILE A 91 -13.12 0.35 -0.17
CA ILE A 91 -13.99 1.43 0.34
C ILE A 91 -14.15 1.33 1.85
N GLY A 92 -14.45 0.13 2.36
CA GLY A 92 -14.55 -0.11 3.80
C GLY A 92 -13.25 0.20 4.54
N SER A 93 -12.11 -0.18 3.96
CA SER A 93 -10.78 0.10 4.52
C SER A 93 -10.43 1.58 4.57
N ILE A 94 -10.84 2.34 3.55
CA ILE A 94 -10.67 3.80 3.53
C ILE A 94 -11.55 4.42 4.61
N ILE A 95 -12.85 4.11 4.64
CA ILE A 95 -13.80 4.73 5.57
C ILE A 95 -13.43 4.44 7.03
N LEU A 96 -13.20 3.16 7.36
CA LEU A 96 -12.88 2.74 8.72
C LEU A 96 -11.45 3.12 9.12
N GLY A 97 -10.53 3.26 8.17
CA GLY A 97 -9.14 3.66 8.43
C GLY A 97 -8.98 5.15 8.71
N MET A 98 -9.93 6.00 8.30
CA MET A 98 -9.85 7.44 8.47
C MET A 98 -9.85 7.84 9.95
N GLY A 99 -8.79 8.54 10.37
CA GLY A 99 -8.67 9.09 11.73
C GLY A 99 -8.03 8.13 12.74
N LEU A 100 -7.61 6.93 12.31
CA LEU A 100 -6.85 5.99 13.13
C LEU A 100 -5.35 6.02 12.76
N PRO A 101 -4.44 5.78 13.73
CA PRO A 101 -3.06 5.44 13.41
C PRO A 101 -3.01 4.19 12.52
N THR A 102 -2.09 4.14 11.54
CA THR A 102 -2.01 3.06 10.55
C THR A 102 -1.96 1.65 11.18
N THR A 103 -1.23 1.50 12.28
CA THR A 103 -1.16 0.22 13.02
C THR A 103 -2.51 -0.19 13.58
N ALA A 104 -3.23 0.76 14.19
CA ALA A 104 -4.55 0.55 14.76
C ALA A 104 -5.60 0.26 13.68
N ALA A 105 -5.59 1.04 12.59
CA ALA A 105 -6.46 0.83 11.44
C ALA A 105 -6.28 -0.59 10.87
N TYR A 106 -5.03 -1.01 10.63
CA TYR A 106 -4.75 -2.33 10.08
C TYR A 106 -5.29 -3.47 10.95
N VAL A 107 -5.10 -3.42 12.27
CA VAL A 107 -5.56 -4.47 13.20
C VAL A 107 -7.08 -4.65 13.12
N VAL A 108 -7.83 -3.55 13.13
CA VAL A 108 -9.31 -3.59 13.00
C VAL A 108 -9.73 -4.07 11.62
N LEU A 109 -9.16 -3.48 10.56
CA LEU A 109 -9.55 -3.79 9.18
C LEU A 109 -9.23 -5.23 8.79
N ALA A 110 -8.07 -5.74 9.19
CA ALA A 110 -7.67 -7.11 8.89
C ALA A 110 -8.62 -8.13 9.55
N ALA A 111 -9.08 -7.86 10.77
CA ALA A 111 -10.03 -8.72 11.46
C ALA A 111 -11.42 -8.76 10.77
N LEU A 112 -11.81 -7.69 10.08
CA LEU A 112 -13.12 -7.58 9.44
C LEU A 112 -13.12 -7.97 7.95
N GLY A 113 -12.05 -7.65 7.22
CA GLY A 113 -11.99 -7.76 5.75
C GLY A 113 -11.10 -8.88 5.21
N ALA A 114 -10.05 -9.29 5.93
CA ALA A 114 -9.12 -10.30 5.40
C ALA A 114 -9.81 -11.67 5.18
N PRO A 115 -10.70 -12.15 6.07
CA PRO A 115 -11.36 -13.43 5.87
C PRO A 115 -12.22 -13.46 4.59
N ALA A 116 -12.85 -12.35 4.21
CA ALA A 116 -13.64 -12.25 2.98
C ALA A 116 -12.80 -12.52 1.73
N LEU A 117 -11.63 -11.87 1.64
CA LEU A 117 -10.73 -12.01 0.49
C LEU A 117 -10.11 -13.42 0.45
N VAL A 118 -9.73 -13.96 1.60
CA VAL A 118 -9.18 -15.33 1.69
C VAL A 118 -10.23 -16.37 1.29
N GLN A 119 -11.50 -16.18 1.67
CA GLN A 119 -12.60 -17.05 1.23
C GLN A 119 -12.79 -17.04 -0.30
N LEU A 120 -12.48 -15.91 -0.96
CA LEU A 120 -12.52 -15.77 -2.41
C LEU A 120 -11.23 -16.26 -3.11
N GLY A 121 -10.34 -16.94 -2.38
CA GLY A 121 -9.13 -17.56 -2.94
C GLY A 121 -7.91 -16.64 -3.00
N VAL A 122 -7.97 -15.43 -2.43
CA VAL A 122 -6.81 -14.54 -2.36
C VAL A 122 -5.77 -15.11 -1.39
N PRO A 123 -4.48 -15.18 -1.77
CA PRO A 123 -3.43 -15.59 -0.85
C PRO A 123 -3.43 -14.75 0.44
N LEU A 124 -3.27 -15.40 1.59
CA LEU A 124 -3.35 -14.74 2.90
C LEU A 124 -2.48 -13.47 2.98
N LEU A 125 -1.23 -13.56 2.54
CA LEU A 125 -0.31 -12.42 2.55
C LEU A 125 -0.82 -11.26 1.66
N ALA A 126 -1.36 -11.57 0.48
CA ALA A 126 -1.92 -10.57 -0.43
C ALA A 126 -3.15 -9.89 0.17
N ALA A 127 -4.06 -10.65 0.81
CA ALA A 127 -5.23 -10.10 1.49
C ALA A 127 -4.83 -9.13 2.63
N HIS A 128 -3.87 -9.52 3.47
CA HIS A 128 -3.38 -8.66 4.54
C HIS A 128 -2.66 -7.41 4.02
N LEU A 129 -1.83 -7.54 2.97
CA LEU A 129 -1.16 -6.39 2.35
C LEU A 129 -2.14 -5.46 1.65
N PHE A 130 -3.16 -5.99 1.00
CA PHE A 130 -4.23 -5.20 0.38
C PHE A 130 -4.89 -4.28 1.41
N ILE A 131 -5.31 -4.86 2.53
CA ILE A 131 -5.98 -4.12 3.61
C ILE A 131 -5.02 -3.14 4.30
N PHE A 132 -3.79 -3.58 4.59
CA PHE A 132 -2.76 -2.72 5.17
C PHE A 132 -2.50 -1.48 4.30
N TYR A 133 -2.34 -1.68 2.99
CA TYR A 133 -2.06 -0.60 2.06
C TYR A 133 -3.23 0.39 1.96
N PHE A 134 -4.47 -0.10 1.90
CA PHE A 134 -5.64 0.79 1.94
C PHE A 134 -5.81 1.50 3.28
N GLY A 135 -5.46 0.86 4.38
CA GLY A 135 -5.39 1.50 5.70
C GLY A 135 -4.30 2.56 5.81
N CYS A 136 -3.21 2.45 5.05
CA CYS A 136 -2.19 3.50 4.95
C CYS A 136 -2.67 4.67 4.10
N ILE A 137 -3.22 4.39 2.92
CA ILE A 137 -3.58 5.42 1.93
C ILE A 137 -4.85 6.18 2.32
N SER A 138 -5.70 5.63 3.21
CA SER A 138 -6.85 6.32 3.80
C SER A 138 -6.48 7.66 4.43
N ASN A 139 -5.27 7.77 4.99
CA ASN A 139 -4.73 9.00 5.58
C ASN A 139 -4.29 10.05 4.56
N VAL A 140 -4.28 9.70 3.26
CA VAL A 140 -4.04 10.62 2.15
C VAL A 140 -5.36 11.02 1.47
N THR A 141 -6.39 10.17 1.54
CA THR A 141 -7.70 10.38 0.90
C THR A 141 -8.50 11.52 1.60
N PRO A 142 -8.99 12.52 0.85
CA PRO A 142 -9.99 13.46 1.36
C PRO A 142 -11.28 12.70 1.75
N PRO A 143 -12.00 13.07 2.81
CA PRO A 143 -11.99 14.36 3.53
C PRO A 143 -11.08 14.48 4.76
N VAL A 144 -10.42 13.42 5.25
CA VAL A 144 -9.68 13.50 6.53
C VAL A 144 -8.19 13.84 6.35
N SER A 145 -7.54 13.35 5.29
CA SER A 145 -6.16 13.65 4.84
C SER A 145 -5.24 14.39 5.85
N LEU A 146 -5.03 13.81 7.03
CA LEU A 146 -4.47 14.49 8.21
C LEU A 146 -3.08 15.08 7.93
N ALA A 147 -2.24 14.33 7.20
CA ALA A 147 -0.91 14.76 6.82
C ALA A 147 -0.94 15.95 5.85
N ALA A 148 -1.86 15.96 4.88
CA ALA A 148 -1.99 17.05 3.92
C ALA A 148 -2.54 18.32 4.59
N PHE A 149 -3.44 18.18 5.57
CA PHE A 149 -3.96 19.32 6.33
C PHE A 149 -2.91 19.93 7.27
N ALA A 150 -2.08 19.11 7.92
CA ALA A 150 -0.94 19.60 8.68
C ALA A 150 0.09 20.32 7.79
N ALA A 151 0.43 19.73 6.63
CA ALA A 151 1.32 20.35 5.65
C ALA A 151 0.76 21.66 5.08
N ALA A 152 -0.56 21.75 4.89
CA ALA A 152 -1.23 22.97 4.46
C ALA A 152 -1.11 24.09 5.51
N GLY A 153 -1.26 23.76 6.80
CA GLY A 153 -1.07 24.71 7.90
C GLY A 153 0.36 25.26 7.98
N ILE A 154 1.37 24.43 7.70
CA ILE A 154 2.78 24.86 7.66
C ILE A 154 3.08 25.73 6.42
N SER A 155 2.53 25.36 5.26
CA SER A 155 2.80 26.04 3.99
C SER A 155 1.91 27.26 3.70
N GLY A 156 0.86 27.48 4.49
CA GLY A 156 -0.14 28.55 4.25
C GLY A 156 -1.04 28.30 3.04
N SER A 157 -1.08 27.07 2.52
CA SER A 157 -1.91 26.69 1.36
C SER A 157 -3.32 26.27 1.78
N PRO A 158 -4.34 26.37 0.91
CA PRO A 158 -5.68 25.88 1.24
C PRO A 158 -5.69 24.37 1.46
N ALA A 159 -6.06 23.93 2.67
CA ALA A 159 -6.02 22.53 3.10
C ALA A 159 -6.66 21.55 2.11
N LEU A 160 -7.84 21.87 1.59
CA LEU A 160 -8.53 20.99 0.64
C LEU A 160 -7.80 20.88 -0.70
N LYS A 161 -7.20 21.97 -1.21
CA LYS A 161 -6.42 21.93 -2.45
C LYS A 161 -5.15 21.09 -2.29
N THR A 162 -4.50 21.21 -1.14
CA THR A 162 -3.29 20.42 -0.80
C THR A 162 -3.62 18.94 -0.67
N ALA A 163 -4.73 18.60 0.00
CA ALA A 163 -5.20 17.22 0.12
C ALA A 163 -5.59 16.60 -1.23
N VAL A 164 -6.31 17.32 -2.09
CA VAL A 164 -6.64 16.83 -3.45
C VAL A 164 -5.38 16.62 -4.28
N SER A 165 -4.43 17.55 -4.22
CA SER A 165 -3.15 17.43 -4.94
C SER A 165 -2.33 16.23 -4.45
N ALA A 166 -2.27 16.03 -3.13
CA ALA A 166 -1.62 14.88 -2.51
C ALA A 166 -2.29 13.55 -2.91
N ALA A 167 -3.62 13.51 -2.94
CA ALA A 167 -4.37 12.33 -3.35
C ALA A 167 -4.18 11.99 -4.84
N LEU A 168 -4.10 13.00 -5.71
CA LEU A 168 -3.78 12.80 -7.13
C LEU A 168 -2.37 12.22 -7.32
N LEU A 169 -1.39 12.73 -6.57
CA LEU A 169 -0.03 12.20 -6.55
C LEU A 169 0.01 10.76 -6.02
N ALA A 170 -0.77 10.48 -4.98
CA ALA A 170 -0.92 9.14 -4.42
C ALA A 170 -1.81 8.21 -5.26
N GLY A 171 -2.42 8.71 -6.35
CA GLY A 171 -3.34 7.98 -7.22
C GLY A 171 -2.80 6.61 -7.67
N ALA A 172 -1.50 6.54 -7.97
CA ALA A 172 -0.85 5.30 -8.34
C ALA A 172 -0.86 4.25 -7.23
N GLY A 173 -0.78 4.69 -5.97
CA GLY A 173 -0.85 3.83 -4.79
C GLY A 173 -2.20 3.14 -4.61
N PHE A 174 -3.31 3.68 -5.15
CA PHE A 174 -4.61 3.00 -5.07
C PHE A 174 -4.70 1.74 -5.94
N VAL A 175 -3.81 1.61 -6.94
CA VAL A 175 -3.80 0.47 -7.87
C VAL A 175 -2.90 -0.66 -7.39
N VAL A 176 -1.80 -0.33 -6.69
CA VAL A 176 -0.82 -1.30 -6.18
C VAL A 176 -1.43 -2.46 -5.36
N PRO A 177 -2.41 -2.23 -4.47
CA PRO A 177 -3.06 -3.32 -3.75
C PRO A 177 -3.70 -4.36 -4.66
N PHE A 178 -4.35 -3.93 -5.75
CA PHE A 178 -4.96 -4.84 -6.72
C PHE A 178 -3.90 -5.67 -7.44
N MET A 179 -2.74 -5.07 -7.72
CA MET A 179 -1.61 -5.80 -8.29
C MET A 179 -1.15 -6.95 -7.40
N PHE A 180 -1.12 -6.78 -6.08
CA PHE A 180 -0.74 -7.87 -5.16
C PHE A 180 -1.72 -9.04 -5.15
N VAL A 181 -3.00 -8.78 -5.44
CA VAL A 181 -4.06 -9.79 -5.44
C VAL A 181 -4.10 -10.55 -6.76
N TYR A 182 -3.99 -9.85 -7.89
CA TYR A 182 -4.01 -10.48 -9.22
C TYR A 182 -2.64 -11.01 -9.66
N GLY A 183 -1.55 -10.43 -9.16
CA GLY A 183 -0.17 -10.81 -9.43
C GLY A 183 0.62 -11.08 -8.15
N PRO A 184 0.35 -12.18 -7.41
CA PRO A 184 1.06 -12.53 -6.18
C PRO A 184 2.56 -12.76 -6.38
N GLU A 185 3.05 -12.85 -7.62
CA GLU A 185 4.47 -12.87 -7.99
C GLU A 185 5.19 -11.60 -7.53
N LEU A 186 4.50 -10.46 -7.47
CA LEU A 186 5.03 -9.22 -6.87
C LEU A 186 5.35 -9.38 -5.38
N LEU A 187 4.74 -10.35 -4.71
CA LEU A 187 5.00 -10.71 -3.32
C LEU A 187 6.11 -11.77 -3.19
N LEU A 188 6.87 -12.01 -4.27
CA LEU A 188 7.90 -13.04 -4.36
C LEU A 188 7.35 -14.46 -4.18
N ILE A 189 6.09 -14.68 -4.57
CA ILE A 189 5.43 -15.98 -4.56
C ILE A 189 5.36 -16.48 -6.00
N GLY A 190 6.18 -17.48 -6.36
CA GLY A 190 6.17 -18.07 -7.70
C GLY A 190 7.56 -18.39 -8.24
N ASN A 191 7.66 -18.55 -9.56
CA ASN A 191 8.92 -18.81 -10.24
C ASN A 191 9.77 -17.52 -10.29
N PRO A 192 11.10 -17.58 -10.03
CA PRO A 192 12.00 -16.43 -10.16
C PRO A 192 11.85 -15.63 -11.47
N VAL A 193 11.55 -16.30 -12.59
CA VAL A 193 11.35 -15.62 -13.88
C VAL A 193 10.06 -14.80 -13.89
N GLU A 194 8.95 -15.36 -13.40
CA GLU A 194 7.66 -14.67 -13.30
C GLU A 194 7.73 -13.51 -12.31
N ILE A 195 8.42 -13.70 -11.18
CA ILE A 195 8.70 -12.64 -10.21
C ILE A 195 9.47 -11.49 -10.86
N MET A 196 10.52 -11.79 -11.62
CA MET A 196 11.31 -10.76 -12.30
C MET A 196 10.49 -10.03 -13.37
N LEU A 197 9.67 -10.76 -14.13
CA LEU A 197 8.77 -10.17 -15.11
C LEU A 197 7.74 -9.25 -14.44
N ALA A 198 7.03 -9.74 -13.43
CA ALA A 198 6.05 -8.98 -12.66
C ALA A 198 6.68 -7.73 -12.01
N PHE A 199 7.90 -7.84 -11.50
CA PHE A 199 8.63 -6.69 -10.96
C PHE A 199 8.89 -5.62 -12.02
N VAL A 200 9.37 -6.00 -13.21
CA VAL A 200 9.67 -5.06 -14.30
C VAL A 200 8.39 -4.45 -14.88
N THR A 201 7.37 -5.26 -15.16
CA THR A 201 6.09 -4.78 -15.71
C THR A 201 5.35 -3.93 -14.68
N GLY A 202 5.37 -4.31 -13.41
CA GLY A 202 4.80 -3.53 -12.32
C GLY A 202 5.50 -2.18 -12.13
N LEU A 203 6.84 -2.14 -12.18
CA LEU A 203 7.60 -0.89 -12.11
C LEU A 203 7.24 0.06 -13.26
N LEU A 204 7.21 -0.46 -14.49
CA LEU A 204 6.81 0.32 -15.67
C LEU A 204 5.35 0.76 -15.62
N GLY A 205 4.46 -0.10 -15.13
CA GLY A 205 3.04 0.19 -14.94
C GLY A 205 2.81 1.33 -13.95
N VAL A 206 3.49 1.32 -12.80
CA VAL A 206 3.42 2.40 -11.81
C VAL A 206 3.99 3.71 -12.36
N ILE A 207 5.10 3.67 -13.12
CA ILE A 207 5.65 4.86 -13.79
C ILE A 207 4.66 5.43 -14.81
N ALA A 208 4.03 4.58 -15.63
CA ALA A 208 3.01 5.00 -16.58
C ALA A 208 1.78 5.60 -15.87
N LEU A 209 1.34 4.99 -14.78
CA LEU A 209 0.21 5.45 -13.98
C LEU A 209 0.49 6.83 -13.36
N ALA A 210 1.68 7.00 -12.76
CA ALA A 210 2.12 8.28 -12.21
C ALA A 210 2.22 9.35 -13.32
N SER A 211 2.77 8.99 -14.49
CA SER A 211 2.87 9.89 -15.64
C SER A 211 1.49 10.30 -16.17
N ALA A 212 0.53 9.38 -16.23
CA ALA A 212 -0.86 9.64 -16.64
C ALA A 212 -1.58 10.55 -15.64
N GLY A 213 -1.43 10.27 -14.34
CA GLY A 213 -2.01 11.06 -13.24
C GLY A 213 -1.48 12.49 -13.23
N MET A 214 -0.17 12.67 -13.29
CA MET A 214 0.47 13.99 -13.30
C MET A 214 0.39 14.72 -14.64
N GLY A 215 0.09 14.00 -15.73
CA GLY A 215 0.08 14.56 -17.08
C GLY A 215 1.48 14.97 -17.56
N TYR A 216 2.52 14.37 -16.99
CA TYR A 216 3.91 14.70 -17.29
C TYR A 216 4.77 13.43 -17.24
N ALA A 217 5.52 13.19 -18.31
CA ALA A 217 6.54 12.13 -18.36
C ALA A 217 7.92 12.77 -18.60
N ARG A 218 8.33 12.91 -19.86
CA ARG A 218 9.49 13.74 -20.26
C ARG A 218 9.10 15.14 -20.74
N ARG A 219 7.83 15.28 -21.13
CA ARG A 219 7.17 16.50 -21.60
C ARG A 219 5.72 16.46 -21.09
N PRO A 220 5.01 17.61 -21.06
CA PRO A 220 3.58 17.62 -20.75
C PRO A 220 2.82 16.74 -21.76
N LEU A 221 2.04 15.78 -21.23
CA LEU A 221 1.23 14.85 -22.01
C LEU A 221 -0.08 15.50 -22.42
N ARG A 222 -0.49 15.31 -23.68
CA ARG A 222 -1.84 15.68 -24.14
C ARG A 222 -2.88 14.78 -23.50
N VAL A 223 -4.14 15.21 -23.44
CA VAL A 223 -5.24 14.44 -22.83
C VAL A 223 -5.35 13.02 -23.39
N TRP A 224 -5.23 12.86 -24.72
CA TRP A 224 -5.24 11.54 -25.36
C TRP A 224 -4.02 10.68 -24.98
N GLU A 225 -2.84 11.27 -24.82
CA GLU A 225 -1.63 10.55 -24.38
C GLU A 225 -1.72 10.12 -22.92
N ARG A 226 -2.39 10.92 -22.08
CA ARG A 226 -2.70 10.53 -20.70
C ARG A 226 -3.66 9.35 -20.68
N ALA A 227 -4.66 9.33 -21.56
CA ALA A 227 -5.57 8.18 -21.68
C ALA A 227 -4.82 6.92 -22.13
N ILE A 228 -3.94 7.03 -23.13
CA ILE A 228 -3.11 5.88 -23.58
C ILE A 228 -2.16 5.43 -22.46
N ALA A 229 -1.53 6.35 -21.73
CA ALA A 229 -0.65 6.02 -20.60
C ALA A 229 -1.43 5.34 -19.47
N LEU A 230 -2.66 5.77 -19.20
CA LEU A 230 -3.54 5.13 -18.23
C LEU A 230 -3.94 3.72 -18.68
N CYS A 231 -4.30 3.53 -19.95
CA CYS A 231 -4.58 2.21 -20.50
C CYS A 231 -3.35 1.30 -20.45
N ALA A 232 -2.17 1.81 -20.81
CA ALA A 232 -0.91 1.07 -20.73
C ALA A 232 -0.60 0.65 -19.28
N ALA A 233 -0.81 1.57 -18.32
CA ALA A 233 -0.64 1.28 -16.90
C ALA A 233 -1.59 0.17 -16.43
N LEU A 234 -2.88 0.27 -16.73
CA LEU A 234 -3.87 -0.74 -16.33
C LEU A 234 -3.58 -2.12 -16.95
N LEU A 235 -3.11 -2.16 -18.19
CA LEU A 235 -2.73 -3.40 -18.87
C LEU A 235 -1.49 -4.05 -18.27
N LEU A 236 -0.47 -3.26 -17.91
CA LEU A 236 0.74 -3.75 -17.23
C LEU A 236 0.48 -4.15 -15.78
N VAL A 237 -0.55 -3.58 -15.16
CA VAL A 237 -0.98 -3.86 -13.78
C VAL A 237 -1.74 -5.19 -13.69
N ALA A 238 -2.39 -5.62 -14.77
CA ALA A 238 -3.19 -6.86 -14.80
C ALA A 238 -2.35 -8.15 -14.82
N ALA A 239 -1.00 -8.04 -14.89
CA ALA A 239 -0.03 -9.13 -14.81
C ALA A 239 -0.40 -10.34 -15.68
N GLY A 240 -0.22 -10.20 -16.99
CA GLY A 240 -0.47 -11.27 -17.95
C GLY A 240 0.38 -11.10 -19.19
N LEU A 241 1.03 -12.16 -19.67
CA LEU A 241 1.88 -12.12 -20.87
C LEU A 241 1.26 -11.33 -22.06
N PRO A 242 -0.01 -11.57 -22.47
CA PRO A 242 -0.60 -10.82 -23.57
C PRO A 242 -0.92 -9.36 -23.20
N THR A 243 -1.38 -9.08 -21.98
CA THR A 243 -1.70 -7.71 -21.54
C THR A 243 -0.44 -6.88 -21.37
N ASP A 244 0.64 -7.50 -20.90
CA ASP A 244 1.94 -6.86 -20.66
C ASP A 244 2.60 -6.47 -21.98
N ILE A 245 2.52 -7.32 -23.02
CA ILE A 245 3.02 -6.99 -24.36
C ILE A 245 2.29 -5.77 -24.92
N VAL A 246 0.96 -5.75 -24.86
CA VAL A 246 0.16 -4.61 -25.34
C VAL A 246 0.47 -3.35 -24.54
N GLY A 247 0.57 -3.47 -23.21
CA GLY A 247 0.94 -2.38 -22.32
C GLY A 247 2.32 -1.79 -22.64
N LEU A 248 3.33 -2.65 -22.85
CA LEU A 248 4.68 -2.25 -23.24
C LEU A 248 4.72 -1.56 -24.60
N LEU A 249 3.95 -2.04 -25.59
CA LEU A 249 3.87 -1.40 -26.91
C LEU A 249 3.26 0.00 -26.84
N LEU A 250 2.19 0.18 -26.06
CA LEU A 250 1.57 1.49 -25.85
C LEU A 250 2.51 2.46 -25.14
N LEU A 251 3.23 1.97 -24.13
CA LEU A 251 4.22 2.74 -23.39
C LEU A 251 5.38 3.13 -24.33
N ALA A 252 5.93 2.18 -25.09
CA ALA A 252 6.96 2.44 -26.10
C ALA A 252 6.50 3.49 -27.12
N PHE A 253 5.28 3.39 -27.64
CA PHE A 253 4.70 4.35 -28.57
C PHE A 253 4.70 5.79 -28.02
N ILE A 254 4.34 5.98 -26.74
CA ILE A 254 4.38 7.30 -26.10
C ILE A 254 5.81 7.83 -26.00
N PHE A 255 6.78 6.98 -25.66
CA PHE A 255 8.18 7.40 -25.48
C PHE A 255 8.95 7.57 -26.81
N THR A 256 8.59 6.85 -27.87
CA THR A 256 9.27 6.94 -29.19
C THR A 256 8.66 7.96 -30.12
N SER A 257 7.34 8.18 -30.07
CA SER A 257 6.66 9.20 -30.90
C SER A 257 7.09 10.64 -30.56
N ARG A 258 7.82 10.82 -29.45
CA ARG A 258 8.18 12.12 -28.86
C ARG A 258 9.68 12.25 -28.57
N ARG A 259 10.54 11.92 -29.55
CA ARG A 259 11.93 12.42 -29.56
C ARG A 259 11.95 13.95 -29.72
#